data_AF-I4ETQ0-F1
#
_entry.id   AF-I4ETQ0-F1
#
_cell.length_a   1.000
_cell.length_b   1.000
_cell.length_c   1.000
_cell.angle_alpha   90.00
_cell.angle_beta   90.00
_cell.angle_gamma   90.00
#
_symmetry.space_group_name_H-M   'P 1'
#
loop_
_entity.id
_entity.type
_entity.pdbx_description
1 polymer ?
#
loop_
_entity_poly.entity_id
_entity_poly.type
_entity_poly.pdbx_seq_one_letter_code
_entity_poly.pdbx_strand_id
1 'polypeptide(L)' 'MYTYRATVTLPFSHRERAIAALRQEVVRLSTAERGLEEPDWTTMSMTGPEEMYGPRGEVLYEYRGTVKGRNHAERRAGRT' A
#
# COMPACT_ATOMS: atom_id res chain seq x y z
N MET A 1 -1.13 6.35 -15.15
CA MET A 1 -1.90 5.97 -13.95
C MET A 1 -1.33 4.67 -13.45
N TYR A 2 -0.65 4.72 -12.32
CA TYR A 2 0.05 3.57 -11.74
C TYR A 2 -0.78 2.93 -10.64
N THR A 3 -0.51 1.67 -10.31
CA THR A 3 -1.14 1.00 -9.18
C THR A 3 -0.08 0.35 -8.33
N TYR A 4 0.09 0.87 -7.11
CA TYR A 4 0.90 0.27 -6.07
C TYR A 4 0.13 -0.88 -5.42
N ARG A 5 0.82 -1.99 -5.24
CA ARG A 5 0.32 -3.15 -4.50
C ARG A 5 1.27 -3.44 -3.35
N ALA A 6 0.72 -3.58 -2.16
CA ALA A 6 1.49 -3.90 -0.96
C ALA A 6 0.80 -5.03 -0.19
N THR A 7 1.59 -5.87 0.47
CA THR A 7 1.11 -6.93 1.34
C THR A 7 1.82 -6.82 2.67
N VAL A 8 1.07 -6.91 3.77
CA VAL A 8 1.61 -6.88 5.13
C VAL A 8 1.02 -8.00 5.95
N THR A 9 1.83 -8.55 6.86
CA THR A 9 1.42 -9.57 7.81
C THR A 9 1.50 -9.02 9.23
N LEU A 10 0.46 -9.29 10.03
CA LEU A 10 0.38 -8.88 11.43
C LEU A 10 0.17 -10.11 12.33
N PRO A 11 0.68 -10.10 13.57
CA PRO A 11 0.43 -11.18 14.54
C PRO A 11 -1.00 -11.16 15.11
N PHE A 12 -1.77 -10.09 14.87
CA PHE A 12 -3.14 -9.94 15.33
C PHE A 12 -4.01 -9.32 14.24
N SER A 13 -5.29 -9.72 14.19
CA SER A 13 -6.27 -9.14 13.28
C SER A 13 -6.61 -7.69 13.68
N HIS A 14 -5.87 -6.72 13.16
CA HIS A 14 -6.05 -5.31 13.48
C HIS A 14 -6.02 -4.41 12.23
N ARG A 15 -7.22 -4.05 11.76
CA ARG A 15 -7.43 -3.27 10.52
C ARG A 15 -6.67 -1.94 10.46
N GLU A 16 -6.71 -1.13 11.50
CA GLU A 16 -6.06 0.20 11.46
C GLU A 16 -4.53 0.10 11.38
N ARG A 17 -3.93 -0.86 12.08
CA ARG A 17 -2.50 -1.16 11.99
C ARG A 17 -2.13 -1.67 10.60
N ALA A 18 -2.99 -2.50 9.99
CA ALA A 18 -2.79 -2.96 8.62
C ALA A 18 -2.79 -1.78 7.64
N ILE A 19 -3.74 -0.84 7.77
CA ILE A 19 -3.78 0.38 6.95
C ILE A 19 -2.49 1.19 7.11
N ALA A 20 -2.04 1.42 8.34
CA ALA A 20 -0.80 2.17 8.59
C ALA A 20 0.43 1.49 7.96
N ALA A 21 0.57 0.18 8.14
CA ALA A 21 1.66 -0.60 7.58
C ALA A 21 1.63 -0.63 6.04
N LEU A 22 0.45 -0.80 5.44
CA LEU A 22 0.27 -0.75 3.98
C LEU A 22 0.66 0.62 3.41
N ARG A 23 0.30 1.72 4.09
CA ARG A 23 0.70 3.07 3.64
C ARG A 23 2.21 3.26 3.68
N GLN A 24 2.87 2.78 4.73
CA GLN A 24 4.34 2.82 4.82
C GLN A 24 4.99 2.03 3.69
N GLU A 25 4.49 0.84 3.38
CA GLU A 25 5.03 0.01 2.31
C GLU A 25 4.79 0.64 0.93
N VAL A 26 3.62 1.22 0.68
CA VAL A 26 3.34 1.96 -0.56
C VAL A 26 4.27 3.17 -0.73
N VAL A 27 4.55 3.93 0.35
CA VAL A 27 5.52 5.04 0.30
C VAL A 27 6.93 4.55 -0.03
N ARG A 28 7.32 3.40 0.53
CA ARG A 28 8.61 2.75 0.22
C ARG A 28 8.70 2.39 -1.26
N LEU A 29 7.65 1.76 -1.81
CA LEU A 29 7.56 1.39 -3.22
C LEU A 29 7.58 2.62 -4.15
N SER A 30 6.77 3.64 -3.85
CA SER A 30 6.70 4.86 -4.68
C SER A 30 8.03 5.61 -4.72
N THR A 31 8.79 5.58 -3.62
CA THR A 31 10.12 6.20 -3.54
C THR A 31 11.16 5.40 -4.33
N ALA A 32 11.10 4.07 -4.27
CA ALA A 32 12.03 3.19 -4.97
C ALA A 32 11.87 3.25 -6.50
N GLU A 33 10.65 3.42 -7.01
CA GLU A 33 10.35 3.42 -8.46
C GLU A 33 10.59 4.78 -9.15
N ARG A 34 11.56 5.57 -8.67
CA ARG A 34 11.95 6.89 -9.19
C ARG A 34 10.93 8.03 -8.98
N GLY A 35 10.05 7.95 -7.99
CA GLY A 35 9.40 9.13 -7.40
C GLY A 35 8.51 9.97 -8.33
N LEU A 36 7.99 9.40 -9.43
CA LEU A 36 7.22 10.17 -10.41
C LEU A 36 5.72 10.23 -10.10
N GLU A 37 5.22 9.38 -9.20
CA GLU A 37 3.77 9.24 -8.98
C GLU A 37 3.40 9.26 -7.50
N GLU A 38 2.69 10.31 -7.09
CA GLU A 38 2.18 10.46 -5.72
C GLU A 38 1.03 9.46 -5.50
N PRO A 39 1.09 8.62 -4.46
CA PRO A 39 -0.02 7.72 -4.12
C PRO A 39 -1.29 8.53 -3.78
N ASP A 40 -2.38 8.26 -4.48
CA ASP A 40 -3.69 8.82 -4.17
C ASP A 40 -4.39 7.97 -3.11
N TRP A 41 -4.23 8.38 -1.85
CA TRP A 41 -4.80 7.66 -0.70
C TRP A 41 -6.33 7.57 -0.72
N THR A 42 -7.03 8.44 -1.47
CA THR A 42 -8.49 8.35 -1.61
C THR A 42 -8.92 7.11 -2.39
N THR A 43 -7.99 6.52 -3.16
CA THR A 43 -8.20 5.30 -3.94
C THR A 43 -7.75 4.03 -3.22
N MET A 44 -7.31 4.14 -1.97
CA MET A 44 -6.81 3.00 -1.22
C MET A 44 -7.93 2.00 -0.94
N SER A 45 -7.72 0.75 -1.37
CA SER A 45 -8.55 -0.38 -0.98
C SER A 45 -7.70 -1.43 -0.28
N MET A 46 -8.31 -2.13 0.67
CA MET A 46 -7.68 -3.18 1.46
C MET A 46 -8.58 -4.42 1.49
N THR A 47 -7.98 -5.60 1.35
CA THR A 47 -8.62 -6.89 1.56
C THR A 47 -7.94 -7.65 2.70
N GLY A 48 -8.68 -8.56 3.33
CA GLY A 48 -8.24 -9.33 4.50
C GLY A 48 -8.95 -8.91 5.81
N PRO A 49 -8.59 -9.53 6.94
CA PRO A 49 -7.46 -10.46 7.08
C PRO A 49 -7.69 -11.83 6.43
N GLU A 50 -6.65 -12.38 5.83
CA GLU A 50 -6.55 -13.82 5.56
C GLU A 50 -5.63 -14.45 6.61
N GLU A 51 -6.09 -15.52 7.27
CA GLU A 51 -5.26 -16.27 8.21
C GLU A 51 -4.23 -17.10 7.44
N MET A 52 -2.99 -17.05 7.90
CA MET A 52 -1.90 -17.83 7.33
C MET A 52 -1.00 -18.37 8.44
N TYR A 53 -0.33 -19.48 8.16
CA TYR A 53 0.64 -20.06 9.08
C TYR A 53 2.02 -19.47 8.79
N GLY A 54 2.58 -18.81 9.80
CA GLY A 54 3.95 -18.33 9.79
C GLY A 54 4.97 -19.47 9.79
N PRO A 55 6.26 -19.15 9.58
CA PRO A 55 7.33 -20.14 9.47
C PRO A 55 7.57 -20.95 10.75
N ARG A 56 7.02 -20.52 11.91
CA ARG A 56 7.10 -21.25 13.18
C ARG A 56 5.76 -21.87 13.58
N GLY A 57 4.79 -21.91 12.67
CA GLY A 57 3.44 -22.44 12.91
C GLY A 57 2.51 -21.49 13.66
N GLU A 58 2.92 -20.24 13.88
CA GLU A 58 2.08 -19.20 14.46
C GLU A 58 1.01 -18.72 13.46
N VAL A 59 -0.16 -18.32 13.94
CA VAL A 59 -1.18 -17.70 13.09
C VAL A 59 -0.81 -16.24 12.85
N LEU A 60 -0.70 -15.87 11.59
CA LEU A 60 -0.52 -14.51 11.11
C LEU A 60 -1.72 -14.08 10.28
N TYR A 61 -1.94 -12.77 10.20
CA TYR A 61 -3.03 -12.17 9.47
C TYR A 61 -2.47 -11.34 8.31
N GLU A 62 -2.70 -11.81 7.09
CA GLU A 62 -2.30 -11.13 5.88
C GLU A 62 -3.32 -10.09 5.46
N TYR A 63 -2.83 -8.92 5.08
CA TYR A 63 -3.62 -7.85 4.48
C TYR A 63 -2.97 -7.43 3.17
N ARG A 64 -3.81 -7.27 2.15
CA ARG A 64 -3.37 -6.80 0.83
C ARG A 64 -3.99 -5.43 0.56
N GLY A 65 -3.18 -4.49 0.12
CA GLY A 65 -3.58 -3.13 -0.19
C GLY A 65 -3.25 -2.74 -1.62
N THR A 66 -4.14 -1.98 -2.25
CA THR A 66 -3.90 -1.38 -3.56
C THR A 66 -4.18 0.11 -3.53
N VAL A 67 -3.32 0.92 -4.15
CA VAL A 67 -3.45 2.37 -4.27
C VAL A 67 -3.10 2.81 -5.68
N LYS A 68 -3.87 3.72 -6.25
CA LYS A 68 -3.56 4.33 -7.53
C LYS A 68 -2.58 5.49 -7.34
N GLY A 69 -1.60 5.63 -8.23
CA GLY A 69 -0.67 6.76 -8.31
C GLY A 69 -1.08 7.76 -9.38
N ARG A 70 -0.93 9.05 -9.09
CA ARG A 70 -1.16 10.15 -10.07
C ARG A 70 0.16 10.62 -10.66
N ASN A 71 0.18 10.89 -11.96
CA ASN A 71 1.38 11.36 -12.62
C ASN A 71 1.65 12.84 -12.30
N HIS A 72 2.82 13.14 -11.74
CA HIS A 72 3.16 14.52 -11.40
C HIS A 72 3.42 15.40 -12.64
N ALA A 73 3.64 14.81 -13.84
CA ALA A 73 3.88 15.56 -15.07
C ALA A 73 2.66 16.41 -15.50
N GLU A 74 1.44 15.91 -15.27
CA GLU A 74 0.20 16.62 -15.64
C GLU A 74 -0.04 17.90 -14.82
N ARG A 75 0.50 17.98 -13.59
CA ARG A 75 0.37 19.19 -12.75
C ARG A 75 1.30 20.34 -13.16
N ARG A 76 2.42 20.06 -13.85
CA ARG A 76 3.36 21.12 -14.27
C ARG A 76 2.96 21.80 -15.59
N ALA A 77 2.11 21.17 -16.41
CA ALA A 77 1.65 21.72 -17.68
C ALA A 77 0.47 22.72 -17.55
N GLY A 78 -0.18 22.82 -16.39
CA GLY A 78 -1.31 23.73 -16.14
C GLY A 78 -0.93 25.08 -15.52
N ARG A 79 0.35 25.43 -15.51
CA ARG A 79 0.87 26.69 -14.94
C ARG A 79 1.80 27.33 -15.97
N THR A 80 1.22 27.86 -17.05
CA THR A 80 1.91 28.73 -18.02
C THR A 80 0.95 29.83 -18.44
#